data_AF-A0A6C0J271-F1
#
_entry.id   AF-A0A6C0J271-F1
#
_cell.length_a   1.000
_cell.length_b   1.000
_cell.length_c   1.000
_cell.angle_alpha   90.00
_cell.angle_beta   90.00
_cell.angle_gamma   90.00
#
_symmetry.space_group_name_H-M   'P 1'
#
loop_
_entity.id
_entity.type
_entity.pdbx_description
1 polymer ?
#
loop_
_entity_poly.entity_id
_entity_poly.type
_entity_poly.pdbx_seq_one_letter_code
_entity_poly.pdbx_strand_id
1 'polypeptide(L)'
;MDISYEPLSIITLILVQIGGRFLKFDLTHIQQKIINHPAVQSLILLAMIFFATKNLLVSILIVMVVFIFLYILLNENHKYNLLPRKWLLEQKENTDNSIKPIKDIYKENVKKFIK
;
A
#
# COMPACT_ATOMS: atom_id res chain seq x y z
N MET A 1 31.92 21.88 11.47
CA MET A 1 30.69 21.66 10.70
C MET A 1 30.02 23.01 10.64
N ASP A 2 30.15 23.70 9.51
CA ASP A 2 29.71 25.10 9.40
C ASP A 2 28.18 25.19 9.49
N ILE A 3 27.73 25.80 10.58
CA ILE A 3 26.33 26.02 10.96
C ILE A 3 25.55 26.85 9.90
N SER A 4 26.25 27.51 8.98
CA SER A 4 25.63 28.32 7.92
C SER A 4 24.78 27.52 6.91
N TYR A 5 25.01 26.21 6.74
CA TYR A 5 24.22 25.40 5.80
C TYR A 5 22.93 24.83 6.42
N GLU A 6 22.81 24.83 7.75
CA GLU A 6 21.70 24.21 8.48
C GLU A 6 20.30 24.78 8.15
N PRO A 7 20.07 26.10 8.09
CA PRO A 7 18.72 26.61 7.85
C PRO A 7 18.24 26.31 6.42
N LEU A 8 19.12 26.35 5.43
CA LEU A 8 18.78 26.02 4.05
C LEU A 8 18.48 24.52 3.90
N SER A 9 19.24 23.66 4.57
CA SER A 9 18.97 22.21 4.62
C SER A 9 17.63 21.88 5.29
N ILE A 10 17.27 22.60 6.36
CA ILE A 10 15.98 22.41 7.04
C ILE A 10 14.81 22.87 6.14
N ILE A 11 14.95 24.01 5.48
CA ILE A 11 13.92 24.52 4.56
C ILE A 11 13.77 23.58 3.36
N THR A 12 14.86 23.10 2.76
CA THR A 12 14.81 22.15 1.64
C THR A 12 14.19 20.81 2.06
N LEU A 13 14.48 20.31 3.26
CA LEU A 13 13.84 19.11 3.80
C LEU A 13 12.32 19.29 3.92
N ILE A 14 11.86 20.42 4.47
CA ILE A 14 10.43 20.74 4.60
C ILE A 14 9.77 20.87 3.21
N LEU A 15 10.41 21.57 2.29
CA LEU A 15 9.90 21.76 0.92
C LEU A 15 9.77 20.44 0.15
N VAL A 16 10.69 19.50 0.33
CA VAL A 16 10.60 18.15 -0.28
C VAL A 16 9.39 17.38 0.28
N GLN A 17 9.16 17.44 1.58
CA GLN A 17 8.02 16.73 2.21
C GLN A 17 6.67 17.33 1.80
N ILE A 18 6.59 18.66 1.71
CA ILE A 18 5.39 19.36 1.21
C ILE A 18 5.22 19.09 -0.29
N GLY A 19 6.27 19.26 -1.08
CA GLY A 19 6.26 18.98 -2.52
C GLY A 19 5.77 17.57 -2.83
N GLY A 20 6.28 16.55 -2.12
CA GLY A 20 5.85 15.16 -2.29
C GLY A 20 4.37 14.91 -2.02
N ARG A 21 3.74 15.69 -1.13
CA ARG A 21 2.31 15.55 -0.79
C ARG A 21 1.37 16.36 -1.70
N PHE A 22 1.85 17.48 -2.24
CA PHE A 22 1.02 18.44 -2.99
C PHE A 22 1.30 18.49 -4.50
N LEU A 23 2.37 17.86 -4.98
CA LEU A 23 2.58 17.59 -6.41
C LEU A 23 1.64 16.46 -6.86
N LYS A 24 0.35 16.77 -6.93
CA LYS A 24 -0.59 15.97 -7.72
C LYS A 24 -0.32 16.31 -9.19
N PHE A 25 0.52 15.52 -9.83
CA PHE A 25 0.70 15.63 -11.27
C PHE A 25 -0.64 15.30 -11.94
N ASP A 26 -1.22 16.25 -12.67
CA ASP A 26 -2.36 16.01 -13.56
C ASP A 26 -1.89 15.19 -14.77
N LEU A 27 -1.66 13.90 -14.53
CA LEU A 27 -1.22 12.95 -15.53
C LEU A 27 -2.38 12.64 -16.47
N THR A 28 -2.09 12.58 -17.78
CA THR A 28 -3.08 12.14 -18.76
C THR A 28 -3.45 10.67 -18.55
N HIS A 29 -4.63 10.24 -19.01
CA HIS A 29 -5.12 8.87 -18.82
C HIS A 29 -4.12 7.78 -19.31
N ILE A 30 -3.42 8.05 -20.42
CA ILE A 30 -2.39 7.13 -20.95
C ILE A 30 -1.17 7.07 -20.04
N GLN A 31 -0.71 8.21 -19.51
CA GLN A 31 0.42 8.25 -18.59
C GLN A 31 0.12 7.50 -17.29
N GLN A 32 -1.09 7.65 -16.76
CA GLN A 32 -1.54 6.89 -15.59
C GLN A 32 -1.53 5.39 -15.87
N LYS A 33 -2.02 4.95 -17.04
CA LYS A 33 -2.01 3.53 -17.42
C LYS A 33 -0.59 2.96 -17.54
N ILE A 34 0.36 3.74 -18.07
CA ILE A 34 1.78 3.34 -18.15
C ILE A 34 2.37 3.23 -16.75
N ILE A 35 2.18 4.24 -15.89
CA ILE A 35 2.72 4.24 -14.53
C ILE A 35 2.13 3.12 -13.68
N ASN A 36 0.85 2.81 -13.87
CA ASN A 36 0.17 1.72 -13.18
C ASN A 36 0.48 0.34 -13.74
N HIS A 37 1.28 0.24 -14.81
CA HIS A 37 1.72 -1.05 -15.32
C HIS A 37 2.69 -1.70 -14.32
N PRO A 38 2.51 -2.98 -13.95
CA PRO A 38 3.33 -3.64 -12.92
C PRO A 38 4.84 -3.54 -13.18
N ALA A 39 5.27 -3.71 -14.43
CA ALA A 39 6.69 -3.58 -14.79
C ALA A 39 7.25 -2.16 -14.55
N VAL A 40 6.44 -1.13 -14.81
CA VAL A 40 6.85 0.26 -14.61
C VAL A 40 6.88 0.59 -13.12
N GLN A 41 5.88 0.16 -12.34
CA GLN A 41 5.90 0.29 -10.87
C GLN A 41 7.13 -0.40 -10.26
N SER A 42 7.51 -1.56 -10.78
CA SER A 42 8.71 -2.29 -10.36
C SER A 42 9.99 -1.53 -10.66
N LEU A 43 10.07 -0.93 -11.84
CA LEU A 43 11.21 -0.10 -12.25
C LEU A 43 11.32 1.16 -11.39
N ILE A 44 10.19 1.81 -11.08
CA ILE A 44 10.13 2.97 -10.19
C ILE A 44 10.60 2.57 -8.78
N LEU A 45 10.11 1.45 -8.25
CA LEU A 45 10.51 0.94 -6.94
C LEU A 45 12.02 0.62 -6.90
N LEU A 46 12.54 -0.04 -7.94
CA LEU A 46 13.98 -0.29 -8.07
C LEU A 46 14.78 1.00 -8.10
N ALA A 47 14.33 2.01 -8.85
CA ALA A 47 14.98 3.31 -8.92
C ALA A 47 14.98 4.03 -7.56
N MET A 48 13.89 3.98 -6.80
CA MET A 48 13.82 4.55 -5.44
C MET A 48 14.79 3.87 -4.48
N ILE A 49 14.83 2.53 -4.48
CA ILE A 49 15.73 1.77 -3.60
C ILE A 49 17.19 1.98 -4.03
N PHE A 50 17.47 2.02 -5.33
CA PHE A 50 18.80 2.33 -5.86
C PHE A 50 19.24 3.74 -5.49
N PHE A 51 18.34 4.71 -5.54
CA PHE A 51 18.64 6.07 -5.12
C PHE A 51 19.05 6.14 -3.64
N ALA A 52 18.42 5.34 -2.77
CA ALA A 52 18.76 5.28 -1.34
C ALA A 52 20.04 4.46 -1.07
N THR A 53 20.20 3.31 -1.71
CA THR A 53 21.25 2.34 -1.40
C THR A 53 22.56 2.63 -2.14
N LYS A 54 22.49 3.31 -3.30
CA LYS A 54 23.61 3.57 -4.22
C LYS A 54 24.35 2.31 -4.70
N ASN A 55 23.73 1.13 -4.55
CA ASN A 55 24.29 -0.16 -4.98
C ASN A 55 23.22 -0.96 -5.73
N LEU A 56 23.49 -1.25 -7.00
CA LEU A 56 22.53 -1.91 -7.89
C LEU A 56 22.17 -3.33 -7.42
N LEU A 57 23.16 -4.12 -7.01
CA LEU A 57 22.97 -5.51 -6.63
C LEU A 57 22.15 -5.63 -5.33
N VAL A 58 22.47 -4.79 -4.33
CA VAL A 58 21.69 -4.73 -3.08
C VAL A 58 20.26 -4.26 -3.36
N SER A 59 20.08 -3.30 -4.27
CA SER A 59 18.74 -2.78 -4.61
C SER A 59 17.87 -3.83 -5.27
N ILE A 60 18.43 -4.64 -6.17
CA ILE A 60 17.72 -5.75 -6.80
C ILE A 60 17.31 -6.79 -5.75
N LEU A 61 18.22 -7.12 -4.81
CA LEU A 61 17.91 -8.06 -3.72
C LEU A 61 16.75 -7.57 -2.86
N ILE A 62 16.76 -6.29 -2.47
CA ILE A 62 15.66 -5.69 -1.68
C ILE A 62 14.35 -5.73 -2.47
N VAL A 63 14.36 -5.35 -3.75
CA VAL A 63 13.16 -5.43 -4.61
C VAL A 63 12.63 -6.86 -4.67
N MET A 64 13.49 -7.86 -4.83
CA MET A 64 13.09 -9.26 -4.85
C MET A 64 12.39 -9.68 -3.54
N VAL A 65 12.94 -9.26 -2.39
CA VAL A 65 12.31 -9.50 -1.09
C VAL A 65 10.94 -8.83 -1.03
N VAL A 66 10.83 -7.56 -1.42
CA VAL A 66 9.54 -6.84 -1.45
C VAL A 66 8.52 -7.56 -2.34
N PHE A 67 8.94 -8.08 -3.49
CA PHE A 67 8.09 -8.89 -4.37
C PHE A 67 7.56 -10.14 -3.68
N ILE A 68 8.41 -10.86 -2.95
CA ILE A 68 8.00 -12.02 -2.15
C ILE A 68 6.96 -11.60 -1.11
N PHE A 69 7.15 -10.47 -0.43
CA PHE A 69 6.17 -9.96 0.51
C PHE A 69 4.82 -9.67 -0.16
N LEU A 70 4.81 -8.91 -1.25
CA LEU A 70 3.57 -8.45 -1.88
C LEU A 70 2.81 -9.56 -2.61
N TYR A 71 3.51 -10.45 -3.33
CA TYR A 71 2.86 -11.44 -4.21
C TYR A 71 2.66 -12.81 -3.55
N ILE A 72 3.43 -13.13 -2.49
CA ILE A 72 3.40 -14.45 -1.84
C ILE A 72 2.91 -14.33 -0.40
N LEU A 73 3.60 -13.58 0.46
CA LEU A 73 3.35 -13.59 1.91
C LEU A 73 2.12 -12.76 2.30
N LEU A 74 1.84 -11.66 1.61
CA LEU A 74 0.76 -10.73 1.92
C LEU A 74 -0.35 -10.73 0.86
N ASN A 75 -0.30 -11.69 -0.07
CA ASN A 75 -1.32 -11.86 -1.10
C ASN A 75 -2.38 -12.84 -0.60
N GLU A 76 -3.60 -12.36 -0.37
CA GLU A 76 -4.72 -13.17 0.13
C GLU A 76 -5.12 -14.34 -0.77
N ASN A 77 -4.76 -14.28 -2.04
CA ASN A 77 -5.05 -15.32 -3.03
C ASN A 77 -3.93 -16.38 -3.14
N HIS A 78 -2.80 -16.17 -2.46
CA HIS A 78 -1.65 -17.08 -2.53
C HIS A 78 -1.68 -18.15 -1.44
N LYS A 79 -1.24 -19.37 -1.76
CA LYS A 79 -1.23 -20.52 -0.84
C LYS A 79 -0.40 -20.28 0.43
N TYR A 80 0.67 -19.51 0.32
CA TYR A 80 1.61 -19.19 1.41
C TYR A 80 1.37 -17.82 2.05
N ASN A 81 0.15 -17.29 1.93
CA ASN A 81 -0.24 -16.07 2.61
C ASN A 81 -0.10 -16.21 4.14
N LEU A 82 0.46 -15.19 4.78
CA LEU A 82 0.67 -15.09 6.22
C LEU A 82 -0.44 -14.27 6.92
N LEU A 83 -1.36 -13.65 6.18
CA LEU A 83 -2.42 -12.84 6.79
C LEU A 83 -3.38 -13.69 7.64
N PRO A 84 -3.78 -13.24 8.85
CA PRO A 84 -4.69 -13.98 9.71
C PRO A 84 -6.07 -14.22 9.07
N ARG A 85 -6.53 -15.47 9.07
CA ARG A 85 -7.83 -15.85 8.48
C ARG A 85 -9.01 -15.07 9.05
N LYS A 86 -9.02 -14.79 10.36
CA LYS A 86 -10.11 -14.02 11.00
C LYS A 86 -10.26 -12.61 10.40
N TRP A 87 -9.14 -11.92 10.22
CA TRP A 87 -9.11 -10.58 9.64
C TRP A 87 -9.55 -10.57 8.17
N LEU A 88 -9.14 -11.58 7.39
CA LEU A 88 -9.57 -11.73 6.00
C LEU A 88 -11.08 -11.96 5.86
N LEU A 89 -11.68 -12.72 6.77
CA LEU A 89 -13.12 -12.99 6.74
C LEU A 89 -13.94 -11.73 7.09
N GLU A 90 -13.51 -10.96 8.08
CA GLU A 90 -14.16 -9.70 8.48
C GLU A 90 -14.17 -8.65 7.36
N GLN A 91 -13.09 -8.59 6.57
CA GLN A 91 -13.00 -7.68 5.42
C GLN A 91 -13.83 -8.14 4.22
N LYS A 92 -13.94 -9.46 4.00
CA LYS A 92 -14.82 -10.01 2.95
C LYS A 92 -16.29 -9.79 3.30
N GLU A 93 -16.67 -9.94 4.56
CA GLU A 93 -18.03 -9.68 5.05
C GLU A 93 -18.39 -8.19 4.92
N ASN A 94 -17.46 -7.27 5.17
CA ASN A 94 -17.69 -5.83 4.94
C ASN A 94 -17.68 -5.41 3.46
N THR A 95 -17.08 -6.20 2.57
CA THR A 95 -17.08 -5.92 1.12
C THR A 95 -18.39 -6.36 0.46
N ASP A 96 -19.07 -7.36 1.04
CA ASP A 96 -20.43 -7.75 0.69
C ASP A 96 -21.44 -7.03 1.59
N ASN A 97 -21.79 -5.79 1.23
CA ASN A 97 -22.83 -4.98 1.89
C ASN A 97 -24.22 -5.64 1.95
N SER A 98 -24.40 -6.89 1.52
CA SER A 98 -25.66 -7.63 1.59
C SER A 98 -25.79 -8.55 2.82
N ILE A 99 -24.71 -8.83 3.55
CA ILE A 99 -24.75 -9.72 4.72
C ILE A 99 -24.88 -8.90 6.00
N LYS A 100 -26.10 -8.86 6.54
CA LYS A 100 -26.38 -8.26 7.86
C LYS A 100 -25.51 -8.97 8.92
N PRO A 101 -24.88 -8.24 9.85
CA PRO A 101 -24.05 -8.85 10.88
C PRO A 101 -24.89 -9.85 11.69
N ILE A 102 -24.27 -10.95 12.12
CA ILE A 102 -24.95 -12.07 12.81
C ILE A 102 -25.88 -11.57 13.94
N LYS A 103 -25.45 -10.52 14.67
CA LYS A 103 -26.22 -9.88 15.76
C LYS A 103 -27.58 -9.38 15.30
N ASP A 104 -27.65 -8.78 14.11
CA ASP A 104 -28.88 -8.24 13.55
C ASP A 104 -29.81 -9.37 13.07
N ILE A 105 -29.25 -10.45 12.52
CA ILE A 105 -30.00 -11.67 12.17
C ILE A 105 -30.65 -12.29 13.43
N TYR A 106 -29.91 -12.41 14.54
CA TYR A 106 -30.46 -12.91 15.81
C TYR A 106 -31.57 -12.00 16.34
N LYS A 107 -31.37 -10.68 16.32
CA LYS A 107 -32.37 -9.71 16.79
C LYS A 107 -33.65 -9.77 15.95
N GLU A 108 -33.54 -9.98 14.65
CA GLU A 108 -34.68 -10.11 13.73
C GLU A 108 -35.46 -11.41 13.96
N ASN A 109 -34.75 -12.54 14.14
CA ASN A 109 -35.37 -13.83 14.43
C ASN A 109 -36.09 -13.85 15.78
N VAL A 110 -35.48 -13.29 16.83
CA VAL A 110 -36.10 -13.18 18.15
C VAL A 110 -37.36 -12.31 18.10
N LYS A 111 -37.33 -11.19 17.36
CA LYS A 111 -38.53 -10.36 17.14
C LYS A 111 -39.67 -11.10 16.42
N LYS A 112 -39.35 -11.99 15.46
CA LYS A 112 -40.36 -12.82 14.78
C LYS A 112 -41.01 -13.84 15.71
N PHE A 113 -40.30 -14.34 16.71
CA PHE A 113 -40.84 -15.30 17.69
C PHE A 113 -41.68 -14.65 18.79
N ILE A 114 -41.50 -13.34 19.04
CA ILE A 114 -42.20 -12.60 20.09
C ILE A 114 -43.49 -11.94 19.57
N LYS A 115 -43.73 -11.93 18.25
CA LYS A 115 -44.96 -11.44 17.62
C LYS A 115 -45.87 -12.60 17.25
#